data_AF-A0A9E6DYB3-F1
#
_entry.id   AF-A0A9E6DYB3-F1
#
_cell.length_a   1.000
_cell.length_b   1.000
_cell.length_c   1.000
_cell.angle_alpha   90.00
_cell.angle_beta   90.00
_cell.angle_gamma   90.00
#
_symmetry.space_group_name_H-M   'P 1'
#
loop_
_entity.id
_entity.type
_entity.pdbx_description
1 polymer ?
#
loop_
_entity_poly.entity_id
_entity_poly.type
_entity_poly.pdbx_seq_one_letter_code
_entity_poly.pdbx_strand_id
1 'polypeptide(L)' 'MTLSIRLDKSLESRLNTLSLKTHRPKSFYVKEALEKYLSELEDIYVALDRIMESDREFYTSKETLEILKKNKH' A
#
# COMPACT_ATOMS: atom_id res chain seq x y z
N MET A 1 -2.62 3.34 22.62
CA MET A 1 -2.07 1.98 22.71
C MET A 1 -0.56 2.02 22.48
N THR A 2 0.20 1.12 23.09
CA THR A 2 1.65 1.02 22.94
C THR A 2 2.02 -0.30 22.29
N LEU A 3 2.88 -0.26 21.28
CA LEU A 3 3.41 -1.43 20.58
C LEU A 3 4.91 -1.51 20.83
N SER A 4 5.38 -2.64 21.37
CA SER A 4 6.81 -2.89 21.58
C SER A 4 7.32 -3.84 20.49
N ILE A 5 8.36 -3.42 19.77
CA ILE A 5 8.98 -4.19 18.69
C ILE A 5 10.48 -4.28 18.94
N ARG A 6 11.07 -5.45 18.64
CA ARG A 6 12.53 -5.63 18.63
C ARG A 6 13.05 -5.33 17.24
N LEU A 7 14.01 -4.43 17.15
CA LEU A 7 14.69 -4.05 15.92
C LEU A 7 16.14 -4.55 15.98
N ASP A 8 16.71 -4.82 14.81
CA ASP A 8 18.15 -5.02 14.70
C ASP A 8 18.89 -3.69 14.95
N LYS A 9 20.19 -3.80 15.24
CA LYS A 9 21.02 -2.61 15.54
C LYS A 9 21.09 -1.64 14.36
N SER A 10 21.04 -2.17 13.13
CA SER A 10 21.15 -1.37 11.90
C SER A 10 19.93 -0.47 11.73
N LEU A 11 18.73 -1.03 11.85
CA LEU A 11 17.48 -0.29 11.67
C LEU A 11 17.26 0.69 12.83
N GLU A 12 17.61 0.32 14.05
CA GLU A 12 17.58 1.24 15.18
C GLU A 12 18.51 2.44 14.96
N SER A 13 19.73 2.20 14.46
CA SER A 13 20.68 3.28 14.12
C SER A 13 20.11 4.22 13.07
N ARG A 14 19.51 3.68 11.99
CA ARG A 14 18.86 4.49 10.95
C ARG A 14 17.71 5.34 11.49
N LEU A 15 16.86 4.76 12.35
CA LEU A 15 15.77 5.49 13.00
C LEU A 15 16.28 6.59 13.94
N ASN A 16 17.35 6.32 14.69
CA ASN A 16 18.03 7.34 15.50
C ASN A 16 18.52 8.52 14.64
N THR A 17 19.23 8.24 13.54
CA THR A 17 19.74 9.29 12.65
C THR A 17 18.62 10.13 12.07
N LEU A 18 17.54 9.51 11.60
CA LEU A 18 16.38 10.23 11.07
C LEU A 18 15.72 11.10 12.15
N SER A 19 15.52 10.53 13.33
CA SER A 19 14.93 11.23 14.48
C SER A 19 15.72 12.49 14.86
N LEU A 20 17.04 12.36 14.97
CA LEU A 20 17.94 13.48 15.30
C LEU A 20 17.96 14.54 14.19
N LYS A 21 17.99 14.13 12.93
CA LYS A 21 18.08 15.06 11.79
C LYS A 21 16.80 15.89 11.61
N THR A 22 15.64 15.31 11.88
CA THR A 22 14.35 15.96 11.60
C THR A 22 13.63 16.47 12.83
N HIS A 23 14.18 16.20 14.02
CA HIS A 23 13.55 16.52 15.31
C HIS A 23 12.18 15.84 15.47
N ARG A 24 11.99 14.66 14.86
CA ARG A 24 10.79 13.84 14.99
C ARG A 24 11.07 12.61 15.85
N PRO A 25 10.13 12.14 16.66
CA PRO A 25 10.33 10.92 17.45
C PRO A 25 10.42 9.70 16.52
N LYS A 26 11.18 8.67 16.91
CA LYS A 26 11.30 7.41 16.13
C LYS A 26 9.95 6.78 15.80
N SER A 27 8.99 6.88 16.73
CA SER A 27 7.63 6.37 16.56
C SER A 27 6.90 6.98 15.37
N PHE A 28 7.22 8.22 14.98
CA PHE A 28 6.68 8.84 13.77
C PHE A 28 7.02 8.01 12.53
N TYR A 29 8.29 7.65 12.36
CA TYR A 29 8.74 6.86 11.22
C TYR A 29 8.21 5.43 11.22
N VAL A 30 8.14 4.80 12.40
CA VAL A 30 7.56 3.47 12.54
C VAL A 30 6.09 3.49 12.13
N LYS A 31 5.34 4.51 12.59
CA LYS A 31 3.93 4.68 12.23
C LYS A 31 3.76 4.89 10.72
N GLU A 32 4.50 5.83 10.13
CA GLU A 32 4.45 6.11 8.68
C GLU A 32 4.78 4.88 7.83
N ALA A 33 5.78 4.09 8.25
CA ALA A 33 6.15 2.87 7.53
C ALA A 33 5.04 1.81 7.62
N LEU A 34 4.40 1.67 8.78
CA LEU A 34 3.28 0.75 8.96
C LEU A 34 2.06 1.17 8.13
N GLU A 35 1.69 2.46 8.14
CA GLU A 35 0.57 2.98 7.36
C GLU A 35 0.77 2.76 5.86
N LYS A 36 1.97 3.02 5.34
CA LYS A 36 2.30 2.77 3.93
C LYS A 36 2.23 1.29 3.57
N TYR A 37 2.82 0.44 4.41
CA TYR A 37 2.82 -1.00 4.16
C TYR A 37 1.40 -1.59 4.21
N LEU A 38 0.57 -1.12 5.14
CA LEU A 38 -0.84 -1.53 5.20
C LEU A 38 -1.61 -1.09 3.96
N SER A 39 -1.43 0.16 3.50
CA SER A 39 -2.07 0.64 2.27
C SER A 39 -1.70 -0.22 1.05
N GLU A 40 -0.42 -0.59 0.90
CA GLU A 40 0.02 -1.46 -0.19
C GLU A 40 -0.60 -2.86 -0.10
N LEU A 41 -0.71 -3.42 1.12
CA LEU A 41 -1.37 -4.70 1.33
C LEU A 41 -2.87 -4.64 1.01
N GLU A 42 -3.56 -3.58 1.45
CA GLU A 42 -4.98 -3.37 1.18
C GLU A 42 -5.25 -3.29 -0.33
N ASP A 43 -4.43 -2.56 -1.08
CA ASP A 43 -4.53 -2.49 -2.55
C ASP A 43 -4.34 -3.87 -3.21
N ILE A 44 -3.38 -4.67 -2.71
CA ILE A 44 -3.17 -6.04 -3.19
C ILE A 44 -4.38 -6.91 -2.89
N TYR A 45 -4.92 -6.87 -1.67
CA TYR A 45 -6.08 -7.67 -1.29
C TYR A 45 -7.32 -7.28 -2.08
N VAL A 46 -7.57 -5.98 -2.30
CA VAL A 46 -8.66 -5.52 -3.17
C VAL A 46 -8.49 -6.04 -4.60
N ALA A 47 -7.26 -6.05 -5.13
CA ALA A 47 -6.99 -6.61 -6.46
C ALA A 47 -7.19 -8.14 -6.50
N LEU A 48 -6.81 -8.86 -5.45
CA LEU A 48 -7.00 -10.30 -5.33
C LEU A 48 -8.47 -10.67 -5.19
N ASP A 49 -9.22 -10.00 -4.31
CA ASP A 49 -10.66 -10.19 -4.15
C ASP A 49 -11.37 -9.94 -5.47
N ARG A 50 -10.99 -8.86 -6.16
CA ARG A 50 -11.44 -8.58 -7.52
C ARG A 50 -11.10 -9.76 -8.45
N ILE A 51 -9.90 -10.33 -8.46
CA ILE A 51 -9.58 -11.48 -9.33
C ILE A 51 -10.40 -12.73 -8.96
N MET A 52 -10.66 -12.95 -7.67
CA MET A 52 -11.33 -14.13 -7.14
C MET A 52 -12.85 -14.10 -7.31
N GLU A 53 -13.46 -12.93 -7.50
CA GLU A 53 -14.84 -12.82 -7.97
C GLU A 53 -14.99 -13.47 -9.35
N SER A 54 -15.55 -14.68 -9.36
CA SER A 54 -15.59 -15.63 -10.48
C SER A 54 -16.50 -15.24 -11.65
N ASP A 55 -17.07 -14.04 -11.66
CA ASP A 55 -18.14 -13.62 -12.59
C ASP A 55 -17.73 -12.43 -13.46
N ARG A 56 -16.47 -12.43 -13.93
CA ARG A 56 -15.93 -11.34 -14.76
C ARG A 56 -15.72 -11.73 -16.21
N GLU A 57 -16.39 -10.99 -17.09
CA GLU A 57 -16.05 -10.93 -18.51
C GLU A 57 -14.75 -10.14 -18.69
N PHE A 58 -13.72 -10.81 -19.19
CA PHE A 58 -12.48 -10.15 -19.60
C PHE A 58 -12.65 -9.65 -21.03
N TYR A 59 -12.62 -8.33 -21.21
CA TYR A 59 -12.62 -7.72 -22.54
C TYR A 59 -11.18 -7.49 -23.01
N THR A 60 -10.89 -7.86 -24.25
CA THR A 60 -9.66 -7.45 -24.92
C THR A 60 -9.61 -5.93 -25.08
N SER A 61 -8.42 -5.36 -25.26
CA SER A 61 -8.25 -3.91 -25.43
C SER A 61 -9.11 -3.33 -26.56
N LYS A 62 -9.39 -4.12 -27.62
CA LYS A 62 -10.26 -3.73 -28.73
C LYS A 62 -11.73 -3.66 -28.30
N GLU A 63 -12.21 -4.67 -27.57
CA GLU A 63 -13.59 -4.73 -27.06
C GLU A 63 -13.86 -3.64 -26.03
N THR A 64 -12.89 -3.34 -25.14
CA THR A 64 -13.03 -2.24 -24.16
C THR A 64 -13.21 -0.89 -24.87
N LEU A 65 -12.45 -0.65 -25.95
CA LEU A 65 -12.55 0.58 -26.74
C LEU A 65 -13.90 0.71 -27.45
N GLU A 66 -14.48 -0.39 -27.92
CA GLU A 66 -15.81 -0.39 -28.54
C GLU A 66 -16.92 -0.10 -27.51
N ILE A 67 -16.85 -0.72 -26.32
CA ILE A 67 -17.80 -0.48 -25.23
C ILE A 67 -17.76 0.98 -24.76
N LEU A 68 -16.55 1.53 -24.56
CA LEU A 68 -16.37 2.91 -24.12
C LEU A 68 -16.83 3.94 -25.16
N LYS A 69 -16.72 3.63 -26.46
CA LYS A 69 -17.27 4.47 -27.53
C LYS A 69 -18.79 4.43 -27.58
N LYS A 70 -19.39 3.27 -27.29
CA LYS A 70 -20.85 3.05 -27.37
C LYS A 70 -21.61 3.73 -26.22
N ASN A 71 -21.00 3.84 -25.04
CA ASN A 71 -21.59 4.48 -23.85
C ASN A 71 -21.38 6.02 -23.78
N LYS A 72 -20.90 6.64 -24.86
CA LYS A 72 -20.63 8.08 -24.93
C LYS A 72 -21.78 8.90 -25.54
N HIS A 73 -22.99 8.36 -25.54
CA HIS A 73 -24.23 9.02 -25.96
C HIS A 73 -25.11 9.38 -24.76
#